data_AF-A0A7V1I2F3-F1
#
_entry.id   AF-A0A7V1I2F3-F1
#
_cell.length_a   1.000
_cell.length_b   1.000
_cell.length_c   1.000
_cell.angle_alpha   90.00
_cell.angle_beta   90.00
_cell.angle_gamma   90.00
#
_symmetry.space_group_name_H-M   'P 1'
#
loop_
_entity.id
_entity.type
_entity.pdbx_description
1 polymer ?
#
loop_
_entity_poly.entity_id
_entity_poly.type
_entity_poly.pdbx_seq_one_letter_code
_entity_poly.pdbx_strand_id
1 'polypeptide(L)'
;MDILDNFKPIPHMTAEQTREYIKNNARESYTLLDCRGPDEYENEHIPGAILIPLHEIPGRMSELDRAKPHIVYCRSGSRSEAATSIMLGNDFKEVYNMEGGMLAWNGCKATGVPMGGMFCCPPGAGLEEVTALAWAMEEGARILYHTVAENLDDKECKDLYFDLVESEDDHKKVLLGVYREITGKDDIEGLFGDKSEVVYMEGGIKLKEALEWAEGKESFEIMEYLMTLESNSYDLYSKIARHCEDESKARIFSKLADEELDHLIRLSEIACKKR
;
A
#
# COMPACT_ATOMS: atom_id res chain seq x y z
N MET A 1 -21.58 -32.46 11.71
CA MET A 1 -22.06 -31.34 10.89
C MET A 1 -23.56 -31.48 10.80
N ASP A 2 -24.27 -30.51 11.35
CA ASP A 2 -25.73 -30.38 11.22
C ASP A 2 -26.04 -29.90 9.79
N ILE A 3 -27.18 -30.30 9.20
CA ILE A 3 -27.59 -29.81 7.88
C ILE A 3 -27.76 -28.28 7.86
N LEU A 4 -28.10 -27.70 9.02
CA LEU A 4 -28.22 -26.26 9.21
C LEU A 4 -26.86 -25.54 9.26
N ASP A 5 -25.75 -26.26 9.46
CA ASP A 5 -24.40 -25.67 9.37
C ASP A 5 -24.10 -25.13 7.95
N ASN A 6 -24.85 -25.57 6.93
CA ASN A 6 -24.72 -25.09 5.55
C ASN A 6 -25.45 -23.76 5.27
N PHE A 7 -26.27 -23.28 6.21
CA PHE A 7 -27.04 -22.03 6.08
C PHE A 7 -26.54 -20.93 7.03
N LYS A 8 -25.27 -20.99 7.42
CA LYS A 8 -24.69 -19.94 8.27
C LYS A 8 -24.74 -18.60 7.54
N PRO A 9 -25.23 -17.53 8.20
CA PRO A 9 -25.17 -16.19 7.62
C PRO A 9 -23.72 -15.84 7.35
N ILE A 10 -23.48 -15.19 6.21
CA ILE A 10 -22.17 -14.70 5.84
C ILE A 10 -21.77 -13.64 6.87
N PRO A 11 -20.57 -13.72 7.49
CA PRO A 11 -20.09 -12.65 8.36
C PRO A 11 -19.84 -11.39 7.53
N HIS A 12 -20.22 -10.24 8.07
CA HIS A 12 -20.07 -8.94 7.41
C HIS A 12 -19.30 -7.96 8.29
N MET A 13 -18.62 -7.02 7.64
CA MET A 13 -18.06 -5.83 8.27
C MET A 13 -18.44 -4.61 7.44
N THR A 14 -18.80 -3.51 8.10
CA THR A 14 -18.94 -2.24 7.39
C THR A 14 -17.56 -1.72 6.94
N ALA A 15 -17.52 -0.82 5.95
CA ALA A 15 -16.26 -0.18 5.56
C ALA A 15 -15.56 0.53 6.73
N GLU A 16 -16.32 1.05 7.70
CA GLU A 16 -15.80 1.66 8.93
C GLU A 16 -15.15 0.63 9.85
N GLN A 17 -15.84 -0.48 10.13
CA GLN A 17 -15.29 -1.57 10.92
C GLN A 17 -14.03 -2.16 10.26
N THR A 18 -14.00 -2.25 8.93
CA THR A 18 -12.80 -2.69 8.20
C THR A 18 -11.63 -1.73 8.39
N ARG A 19 -11.85 -0.41 8.33
CA ARG A 19 -10.79 0.59 8.62
C ARG A 19 -10.27 0.47 10.04
N GLU A 20 -11.16 0.38 11.02
CA GLU A 20 -10.76 0.23 12.42
C GLU A 20 -10.00 -1.07 12.65
N TYR A 21 -10.41 -2.16 11.99
CA TYR A 21 -9.71 -3.43 12.06
C TYR A 21 -8.30 -3.33 11.49
N ILE A 22 -8.14 -2.73 10.31
CA ILE A 22 -6.83 -2.49 9.67
C ILE A 22 -5.93 -1.67 10.59
N LYS A 23 -6.47 -0.59 11.19
CA LYS A 23 -5.71 0.31 12.08
C LYS A 23 -5.25 -0.39 13.37
N ASN A 24 -6.06 -1.29 13.93
CA ASN A 24 -5.82 -1.87 15.25
C ASN A 24 -5.10 -3.22 15.23
N ASN A 25 -4.80 -3.77 14.05
CA ASN A 25 -4.18 -5.09 13.92
C ASN A 25 -2.90 -5.00 13.10
N ALA A 26 -1.89 -5.78 13.51
CA ALA A 26 -0.66 -5.92 12.74
C ALA A 26 -0.96 -6.40 11.33
N ARG A 27 -0.29 -5.82 10.33
CA ARG A 27 -0.46 -6.12 8.91
C ARG A 27 -0.49 -7.62 8.58
N GLU A 28 0.43 -8.35 9.20
CA GLU A 28 0.61 -9.77 8.95
C GLU A 28 -0.43 -10.68 9.61
N SER A 29 -1.29 -10.15 10.51
CA SER A 29 -2.26 -10.97 11.23
C SER A 29 -3.55 -11.24 10.45
N TYR A 30 -3.78 -10.55 9.33
CA TYR A 30 -4.99 -10.68 8.51
C TYR A 30 -4.72 -10.57 7.01
N THR A 31 -5.72 -10.93 6.20
CA THR A 31 -5.69 -10.79 4.75
C THR A 31 -6.80 -9.85 4.27
N LEU A 32 -6.43 -8.84 3.48
CA LEU A 32 -7.37 -8.09 2.64
C LEU A 32 -7.41 -8.73 1.26
N LEU A 33 -8.58 -9.17 0.82
CA LEU A 33 -8.76 -9.84 -0.46
C LEU A 33 -9.65 -9.00 -1.38
N ASP A 34 -9.06 -8.49 -2.45
CA ASP A 34 -9.79 -7.89 -3.56
C ASP A 34 -10.19 -8.99 -4.55
N CYS A 35 -11.50 -9.19 -4.72
CA CYS A 35 -12.03 -10.16 -5.69
C CYS A 35 -12.56 -9.53 -6.99
N ARG A 36 -12.19 -8.27 -7.25
CA ARG A 36 -12.44 -7.56 -8.52
C ARG A 36 -11.52 -8.03 -9.65
N GLY A 37 -11.66 -7.46 -10.84
CA GLY A 37 -10.74 -7.69 -11.94
C GLY A 37 -9.44 -6.87 -11.83
N PRO A 38 -8.37 -7.23 -12.55
CA PRO A 38 -7.10 -6.49 -12.57
C PRO A 38 -7.27 -5.00 -12.86
N ASP A 39 -8.01 -4.63 -13.91
CA ASP A 39 -8.25 -3.22 -14.26
C ASP A 39 -8.91 -2.44 -13.11
N GLU A 40 -9.83 -3.04 -12.37
CA GLU A 40 -10.49 -2.38 -11.24
C GLU A 40 -9.52 -2.16 -10.07
N TYR A 41 -8.62 -3.12 -9.82
CA TYR A 41 -7.58 -3.03 -8.79
C TYR A 41 -6.53 -1.99 -9.17
N GLU A 42 -6.08 -2.01 -10.42
CA GLU A 42 -5.08 -1.09 -10.97
C GLU A 42 -5.52 0.38 -10.87
N ASN A 43 -6.81 0.64 -11.14
CA ASN A 43 -7.36 1.99 -11.03
C ASN A 43 -7.42 2.48 -9.58
N GLU A 44 -7.83 1.64 -8.64
CA GLU A 44 -7.82 1.93 -7.20
C GLU A 44 -8.05 0.65 -6.40
N HIS A 45 -7.38 0.47 -5.26
CA HIS A 45 -7.59 -0.65 -4.34
C HIS A 45 -7.29 -0.25 -2.89
N ILE A 46 -7.74 -1.06 -1.93
CA ILE A 46 -7.34 -0.87 -0.53
C ILE A 46 -5.85 -1.26 -0.44
N PRO A 47 -4.98 -0.35 0.06
CA PRO A 47 -3.56 -0.61 0.17
C PRO A 47 -3.25 -1.94 0.84
N GLY A 48 -2.37 -2.70 0.21
CA GLY A 48 -1.91 -3.96 0.72
C GLY A 48 -2.85 -5.15 0.46
N ALA A 49 -3.96 -4.95 -0.26
CA ALA A 49 -4.85 -6.03 -0.65
C ALA A 49 -4.20 -7.01 -1.64
N ILE A 50 -4.52 -8.29 -1.48
CA ILE A 50 -4.19 -9.34 -2.44
C ILE A 50 -5.29 -9.35 -3.50
N LEU A 51 -4.92 -9.32 -4.79
CA LEU A 51 -5.86 -9.50 -5.88
C LEU A 51 -6.03 -10.99 -6.22
N ILE A 52 -7.23 -11.52 -6.00
CA ILE A 52 -7.66 -12.81 -6.56
C ILE A 52 -9.08 -12.63 -7.10
N PRO A 53 -9.27 -12.42 -8.41
CA PRO A 53 -10.60 -12.26 -8.99
C PRO A 53 -11.54 -13.40 -8.59
N LEU A 54 -12.82 -13.11 -8.35
CA LEU A 54 -13.79 -14.09 -7.84
C LEU A 54 -13.75 -15.45 -8.57
N HIS A 55 -13.60 -15.43 -9.90
CA HIS A 55 -13.59 -16.65 -10.71
C HIS A 55 -12.31 -17.49 -10.57
N GLU A 56 -11.23 -16.91 -10.06
CA GLU A 56 -9.95 -17.60 -9.83
C GLU A 56 -9.81 -18.12 -8.40
N ILE A 57 -10.60 -17.60 -7.45
CA ILE A 57 -10.51 -17.96 -6.02
C ILE A 57 -10.46 -19.47 -5.80
N PRO A 58 -11.34 -20.31 -6.38
CA PRO A 58 -11.28 -21.76 -6.16
C PRO A 58 -9.94 -22.41 -6.54
N GLY A 59 -9.26 -21.88 -7.56
CA GLY A 59 -7.95 -22.38 -8.02
C GLY A 59 -6.75 -21.79 -7.28
N ARG A 60 -6.93 -20.68 -6.57
CA ARG A 60 -5.86 -19.89 -5.93
C ARG A 60 -5.95 -19.84 -4.41
N MET A 61 -6.84 -20.62 -3.79
CA MET A 61 -7.00 -20.66 -2.33
C MET A 61 -5.73 -21.05 -1.56
N SER A 62 -4.78 -21.74 -2.19
CA SER A 62 -3.49 -22.09 -1.58
C SER A 62 -2.59 -20.88 -1.32
N GLU A 63 -2.85 -19.75 -1.96
CA GLU A 63 -2.13 -18.49 -1.73
C GLU A 63 -2.59 -17.78 -0.44
N LEU A 64 -3.68 -18.25 0.16
CA LEU A 64 -4.29 -17.64 1.34
C LEU A 64 -4.07 -18.51 2.58
N ASP A 65 -3.59 -17.91 3.66
CA ASP A 65 -3.40 -18.59 4.94
C ASP A 65 -4.74 -18.76 5.66
N ARG A 66 -5.31 -19.96 5.59
CA ARG A 66 -6.58 -20.37 6.21
C ARG A 66 -6.68 -20.10 7.71
N ALA A 67 -5.56 -19.92 8.42
CA ALA A 67 -5.55 -19.63 9.85
C ALA A 67 -5.78 -18.14 10.16
N LYS A 68 -5.60 -17.25 9.18
CA LYS A 68 -5.78 -15.80 9.36
C LYS A 68 -7.23 -15.38 9.09
N PRO A 69 -7.71 -14.31 9.74
CA PRO A 69 -8.92 -13.62 9.32
C PRO A 69 -8.77 -13.02 7.92
N HIS A 70 -9.82 -13.15 7.11
CA HIS A 70 -9.88 -12.58 5.76
C HIS A 70 -11.01 -11.56 5.68
N ILE A 71 -10.71 -10.39 5.14
CA ILE A 71 -11.70 -9.37 4.82
C ILE A 71 -11.74 -9.27 3.30
N VAL A 72 -12.84 -9.72 2.70
CA VAL A 72 -13.03 -9.81 1.27
C VAL A 72 -13.88 -8.64 0.80
N TYR A 73 -13.44 -7.96 -0.24
CA TYR A 73 -14.18 -6.86 -0.84
C TYR A 73 -14.24 -6.96 -2.36
N CYS A 74 -15.22 -6.26 -2.92
CA CYS A 74 -15.32 -6.06 -4.36
C CYS A 74 -15.78 -4.62 -4.63
N ARG A 75 -16.38 -4.35 -5.79
CA ARG A 75 -16.94 -3.02 -6.10
C ARG A 75 -18.07 -2.62 -5.14
N SER A 76 -19.09 -3.45 -4.97
CA SER A 76 -20.35 -3.08 -4.26
C SER A 76 -20.76 -4.03 -3.13
N GLY A 77 -19.97 -5.08 -2.85
CA GLY A 77 -20.26 -6.10 -1.83
C GLY A 77 -20.77 -7.45 -2.37
N SER A 78 -21.33 -7.52 -3.59
CA SER A 78 -22.00 -8.74 -4.08
C SER A 78 -21.04 -9.86 -4.52
N ARG A 79 -19.93 -9.53 -5.20
CA ARG A 79 -18.92 -10.54 -5.58
C ARG A 79 -18.16 -11.05 -4.37
N SER A 80 -17.88 -10.16 -3.42
CA SER A 80 -17.19 -10.50 -2.17
C SER A 80 -18.07 -11.34 -1.25
N GLU A 81 -19.39 -11.14 -1.25
CA GLU A 81 -20.32 -12.05 -0.57
C GLU A 81 -20.22 -13.48 -1.12
N ALA A 82 -20.21 -13.64 -2.45
CA ALA A 82 -20.02 -14.93 -3.10
C ALA A 82 -18.63 -15.54 -2.79
N ALA A 83 -17.57 -14.73 -2.84
CA ALA A 83 -16.22 -15.15 -2.47
C ALA A 83 -16.14 -15.63 -1.02
N THR A 84 -16.72 -14.88 -0.08
CA THR A 84 -16.78 -15.25 1.34
C THR A 84 -17.49 -16.58 1.54
N SER A 85 -18.63 -16.79 0.87
CA SER A 85 -19.34 -18.07 0.91
C SER A 85 -18.48 -19.23 0.38
N ILE A 86 -17.80 -19.03 -0.75
CA ILE A 86 -16.89 -20.01 -1.34
C ILE A 86 -15.74 -20.35 -0.38
N MET A 87 -15.12 -19.36 0.25
CA MET A 87 -14.01 -19.56 1.19
C MET A 87 -14.46 -20.29 2.46
N LEU A 88 -15.59 -19.88 3.07
CA LEU A 88 -16.15 -20.57 4.24
C LEU A 88 -16.49 -22.04 3.94
N GLY A 89 -17.00 -22.32 2.73
CA GLY A 89 -17.26 -23.68 2.27
C GLY A 89 -15.99 -24.51 2.00
N ASN A 90 -14.81 -23.88 2.01
CA ASN A 90 -13.51 -24.52 1.82
C ASN A 90 -12.62 -24.35 3.07
N ASP A 91 -13.17 -24.52 4.27
CA ASP A 91 -12.46 -24.58 5.55
C ASP A 91 -11.71 -23.30 5.99
N PHE A 92 -11.99 -22.14 5.39
CA PHE A 92 -11.58 -20.87 5.98
C PHE A 92 -12.46 -20.57 7.18
N LYS A 93 -11.84 -20.24 8.33
CA LYS A 93 -12.57 -20.11 9.59
C LYS A 93 -13.16 -18.72 9.82
N GLU A 94 -12.40 -17.69 9.46
CA GLU A 94 -12.76 -16.30 9.70
C GLU A 94 -12.67 -15.54 8.36
N VAL A 95 -13.84 -15.34 7.75
CA VAL A 95 -13.96 -14.62 6.47
C VAL A 95 -15.13 -13.65 6.58
N TYR A 96 -14.86 -12.37 6.33
CA TYR A 96 -15.82 -11.28 6.42
C TYR A 96 -16.01 -10.65 5.05
N ASN A 97 -17.24 -10.45 4.62
CA ASN A 97 -17.57 -9.63 3.46
C ASN A 97 -17.61 -8.14 3.87
N MET A 98 -16.85 -7.28 3.21
CA MET A 98 -16.93 -5.84 3.41
C MET A 98 -18.18 -5.26 2.73
N GLU A 99 -19.14 -4.81 3.52
CA GLU A 99 -20.41 -4.24 3.05
C GLU A 99 -20.18 -3.01 2.19
N GLY A 100 -20.92 -2.92 1.08
CA GLY A 100 -20.82 -1.82 0.13
C GLY A 100 -19.55 -1.83 -0.74
N GLY A 101 -18.58 -2.69 -0.45
CA GLY A 101 -17.33 -2.79 -1.22
C GLY A 101 -16.58 -1.46 -1.33
N MET A 102 -15.80 -1.29 -2.40
CA MET A 102 -15.07 -0.04 -2.69
C MET A 102 -15.98 1.19 -2.83
N LEU A 103 -17.26 1.04 -3.17
CA LEU A 103 -18.20 2.17 -3.21
C LEU A 103 -18.49 2.76 -1.81
N ALA A 104 -18.39 1.95 -0.76
CA ALA A 104 -18.51 2.41 0.63
C ALA A 104 -17.15 2.73 1.27
N TRP A 105 -16.05 2.41 0.59
CA TRP A 105 -14.71 2.67 1.09
C TRP A 105 -14.35 4.16 0.96
N ASN A 106 -14.27 4.84 2.10
CA ASN A 106 -13.81 6.22 2.24
C ASN A 106 -12.45 6.30 2.96
N GLY A 107 -11.69 5.21 2.96
CA GLY A 107 -10.31 5.20 3.43
C GLY A 107 -9.33 5.45 2.29
N CYS A 108 -8.05 5.34 2.61
CA CYS A 108 -6.97 5.49 1.65
C CYS A 108 -7.03 4.43 0.56
N LYS A 109 -6.57 4.79 -0.65
CA LYS A 109 -6.57 3.93 -1.82
C LYS A 109 -5.19 3.96 -2.44
N ALA A 110 -4.71 2.80 -2.86
CA ALA A 110 -3.52 2.65 -3.68
C ALA A 110 -3.93 2.42 -5.14
N THR A 111 -2.99 2.61 -6.06
CA THR A 111 -3.17 2.39 -7.51
C THR A 111 -2.02 1.55 -8.07
N GLY A 112 -2.18 0.99 -9.26
CA GLY A 112 -1.15 0.19 -9.93
C GLY A 112 -1.33 -1.33 -9.80
N VAL A 113 -0.44 -2.08 -10.45
CA VAL A 113 -0.61 -3.52 -10.67
C VAL A 113 -0.34 -4.35 -9.39
N PRO A 114 -0.92 -5.56 -9.24
CA PRO A 114 -0.82 -6.37 -8.03
C PRO A 114 0.61 -6.72 -7.57
N MET A 115 1.56 -6.80 -8.51
CA MET A 115 2.99 -7.07 -8.25
C MET A 115 3.90 -5.88 -8.57
N GLY A 116 3.32 -4.72 -8.86
CA GLY A 116 4.05 -3.54 -9.29
C GLY A 116 3.22 -2.32 -8.97
N GLY A 117 3.51 -1.69 -7.83
CA GLY A 117 3.17 -0.29 -7.64
C GLY A 117 3.90 0.51 -8.70
N MET A 118 3.29 0.60 -9.88
CA MET A 118 3.58 1.45 -11.03
C MET A 118 5.07 1.73 -11.35
N PHE A 119 5.90 0.69 -11.33
CA PHE A 119 6.92 0.44 -12.34
C PHE A 119 7.04 -1.08 -12.46
N CYS A 120 7.30 -1.57 -13.67
CA CYS A 120 7.60 -2.97 -13.90
C CYS A 120 8.84 -3.35 -13.07
N CYS A 121 8.65 -3.87 -11.86
CA CYS A 121 9.49 -4.98 -11.46
C CYS A 121 9.22 -6.03 -12.54
N PRO A 122 10.16 -6.30 -13.47
CA PRO A 122 9.94 -7.38 -14.42
C PRO A 122 9.57 -8.64 -13.62
N PRO A 123 8.65 -9.49 -14.10
CA PRO A 123 8.40 -10.76 -13.45
C PRO A 123 9.73 -11.48 -13.20
N GLY A 124 10.09 -11.68 -11.93
CA GLY A 124 11.41 -12.20 -11.52
C GLY A 124 12.45 -11.15 -11.10
N ALA A 125 12.08 -9.88 -10.90
CA ALA A 125 12.94 -8.87 -10.32
C ALA A 125 13.49 -9.34 -8.98
N GLY A 126 14.82 -9.30 -8.83
CA GLY A 126 15.48 -9.69 -7.61
C GLY A 126 15.25 -8.67 -6.49
N LEU A 127 15.45 -9.09 -5.24
CA LEU A 127 15.35 -8.19 -4.10
C LEU A 127 16.31 -6.99 -4.19
N GLU A 128 17.46 -7.14 -4.87
CA GLU A 128 18.38 -6.04 -5.22
C GLU A 128 17.66 -4.93 -5.98
N GLU A 129 17.00 -5.25 -7.09
CA GLU A 129 16.32 -4.29 -7.97
C GLU A 129 15.15 -3.63 -7.25
N VAL A 130 14.35 -4.43 -6.54
CA VAL A 130 13.21 -3.95 -5.73
C VAL A 130 13.67 -2.95 -4.67
N THR A 131 14.75 -3.27 -3.94
CA THR A 131 15.29 -2.40 -2.89
C THR A 131 15.84 -1.10 -3.48
N ALA A 132 16.52 -1.18 -4.64
CA ALA A 132 17.02 0.00 -5.35
C ALA A 132 15.88 0.94 -5.79
N LEU A 133 14.82 0.37 -6.38
CA LEU A 133 13.66 1.14 -6.82
C LEU A 133 12.96 1.81 -5.64
N ALA A 134 12.73 1.07 -4.54
CA ALA A 134 12.19 1.64 -3.32
C ALA A 134 13.02 2.83 -2.81
N TRP A 135 14.35 2.69 -2.77
CA TRP A 135 15.23 3.79 -2.34
C TRP A 135 15.06 5.05 -3.20
N ALA A 136 14.92 4.89 -4.52
CA ALA A 136 14.70 6.02 -5.42
C ALA A 136 13.32 6.67 -5.23
N MET A 137 12.32 5.87 -4.85
CA MET A 137 10.97 6.36 -4.56
C MET A 137 10.97 7.23 -3.30
N GLU A 138 11.65 6.79 -2.24
CA GLU A 138 11.85 7.63 -1.03
C GLU A 138 12.61 8.91 -1.35
N GLU A 139 13.62 8.85 -2.23
CA GLU A 139 14.32 10.06 -2.64
C GLU A 139 13.41 11.05 -3.39
N GLY A 140 12.53 10.52 -4.25
CA GLY A 140 11.51 11.31 -4.92
C GLY A 140 10.53 11.96 -3.94
N ALA A 141 9.97 11.17 -3.01
CA ALA A 141 9.07 11.65 -1.97
C ALA A 141 9.74 12.72 -1.09
N ARG A 142 10.96 12.46 -0.62
CA ARG A 142 11.77 13.39 0.18
C ARG A 142 11.97 14.73 -0.52
N ILE A 143 12.37 14.73 -1.80
CA ILE A 143 12.56 15.98 -2.56
C ILE A 143 11.23 16.72 -2.73
N LEU A 144 10.15 16.01 -3.04
CA LEU A 144 8.82 16.60 -3.15
C LEU A 144 8.39 17.25 -1.83
N TYR A 145 8.46 16.53 -0.71
CA TYR A 145 8.08 17.02 0.61
C TYR A 145 8.85 18.26 0.99
N HIS A 146 10.17 18.24 0.82
CA HIS A 146 11.02 19.39 1.09
C HIS A 146 10.62 20.61 0.24
N THR A 147 10.48 20.42 -1.07
CA THR A 147 10.20 21.52 -2.01
C THR A 147 8.82 22.12 -1.75
N VAL A 148 7.81 21.28 -1.51
CA VAL A 148 6.47 21.73 -1.14
C VAL A 148 6.51 22.47 0.20
N ALA A 149 7.18 21.90 1.21
CA ALA A 149 7.28 22.52 2.53
C ALA A 149 7.87 23.92 2.44
N GLU A 150 8.98 24.13 1.72
CA GLU A 150 9.60 25.45 1.57
C GLU A 150 8.64 26.52 1.04
N ASN A 151 7.76 26.13 0.11
CA ASN A 151 6.85 27.04 -0.59
C ASN A 151 5.47 27.21 0.09
N LEU A 152 5.22 26.53 1.21
CA LEU A 152 3.97 26.62 1.95
C LEU A 152 3.98 27.72 3.02
N ASP A 153 2.88 28.49 3.08
CA ASP A 153 2.64 29.45 4.17
C ASP A 153 2.05 28.81 5.43
N ASP A 154 1.38 27.65 5.29
CA ASP A 154 0.77 26.93 6.40
C ASP A 154 1.84 26.27 7.28
N LYS A 155 2.09 26.87 8.45
CA LYS A 155 3.09 26.38 9.39
C LYS A 155 2.84 24.95 9.86
N GLU A 156 1.59 24.55 10.08
CA GLU A 156 1.27 23.21 10.59
C GLU A 156 1.59 22.14 9.52
N CYS A 157 1.24 22.40 8.25
CA CYS A 157 1.61 21.53 7.14
C CYS A 157 3.12 21.53 6.90
N LYS A 158 3.75 22.70 6.94
CA LYS A 158 5.21 22.86 6.75
C LYS A 158 6.00 22.04 7.78
N ASP A 159 5.63 22.13 9.06
CA ASP A 159 6.28 21.36 10.13
C ASP A 159 6.09 19.85 9.88
N LEU A 160 4.87 19.39 9.55
CA LEU A 160 4.62 17.98 9.23
C LEU A 160 5.47 17.50 8.05
N TYR A 161 5.58 18.28 6.98
CA TYR A 161 6.30 17.85 5.77
C TYR A 161 7.81 17.80 5.99
N PHE A 162 8.37 18.68 6.81
CA PHE A 162 9.77 18.55 7.23
C PHE A 162 9.99 17.32 8.11
N ASP A 163 9.05 16.98 9.00
CA ASP A 163 9.13 15.73 9.74
C ASP A 163 9.11 14.51 8.79
N LEU A 164 8.28 14.53 7.74
CA LEU A 164 8.25 13.46 6.73
C LEU A 164 9.58 13.38 5.95
N VAL A 165 10.20 14.51 5.60
CA VAL A 165 11.54 14.53 4.98
C VAL A 165 12.57 13.78 5.83
N GLU A 166 12.54 13.97 7.16
CA GLU A 166 13.43 13.26 8.07
C GLU A 166 13.16 11.76 8.08
N SER A 167 11.88 11.35 8.10
CA SER A 167 11.49 9.95 7.97
C SER A 167 11.98 9.32 6.67
N GLU A 168 11.80 9.98 5.52
CA GLU A 168 12.24 9.46 4.23
C GLU A 168 13.76 9.28 4.17
N ASP A 169 14.53 10.19 4.77
CA ASP A 169 15.97 10.02 4.89
C ASP A 169 16.35 8.81 5.76
N ASP A 170 15.55 8.47 6.77
CA ASP A 170 15.75 7.27 7.57
C ASP A 170 15.36 5.98 6.81
N HIS A 171 14.26 5.99 6.07
CA HIS A 171 13.85 4.88 5.18
C HIS A 171 14.95 4.58 4.15
N LYS A 172 15.48 5.63 3.50
CA LYS A 172 16.61 5.51 2.57
C LYS A 172 17.85 4.88 3.20
N LYS A 173 18.18 5.22 4.45
CA LYS A 173 19.33 4.61 5.16
C LYS A 173 19.07 3.12 5.40
N VAL A 174 17.84 2.74 5.77
CA VAL A 174 17.44 1.34 5.96
C VAL A 174 17.55 0.57 4.64
N LEU A 175 16.98 1.09 3.56
CA LEU A 175 17.01 0.48 2.22
C LEU A 175 18.44 0.34 1.69
N LEU A 176 19.29 1.35 1.89
CA LEU A 176 20.71 1.27 1.58
C LEU A 176 21.42 0.16 2.39
N GLY A 177 21.06 0.00 3.66
CA GLY A 177 21.53 -1.12 4.50
C GLY A 177 21.14 -2.48 3.92
N VAL A 178 19.87 -2.66 3.54
CA VAL A 178 19.36 -3.89 2.91
C VAL A 178 20.09 -4.15 1.59
N TYR A 179 20.25 -3.13 0.75
CA TYR A 179 20.95 -3.24 -0.53
C TYR A 179 22.43 -3.66 -0.34
N ARG A 180 23.11 -3.10 0.66
CA ARG A 180 24.49 -3.49 1.03
C ARG A 180 24.57 -4.94 1.47
N GLU A 181 23.62 -5.42 2.26
CA GLU A 181 23.58 -6.83 2.69
C GLU A 181 23.34 -7.80 1.52
N ILE A 182 22.55 -7.39 0.53
CA ILE A 182 22.25 -8.21 -0.67
C ILE A 182 23.45 -8.23 -1.63
N THR A 183 24.06 -7.08 -1.89
CA THR A 183 24.98 -6.89 -3.02
C THR A 183 26.45 -6.72 -2.63
N GLY A 184 26.72 -6.36 -1.38
CA GLY A 184 28.04 -5.93 -0.92
C GLY A 184 28.48 -4.55 -1.44
N LYS A 185 27.58 -3.76 -2.05
CA LYS A 185 27.88 -2.43 -2.63
C LYS A 185 27.25 -1.32 -1.80
N ASP A 186 27.94 -0.19 -1.68
CA ASP A 186 27.45 1.02 -1.01
C ASP A 186 26.81 2.05 -1.95
N ASP A 187 26.91 1.83 -3.27
CA ASP A 187 26.50 2.78 -4.32
C ASP A 187 25.18 2.36 -4.95
N ILE A 188 24.08 2.64 -4.25
CA ILE A 188 22.71 2.45 -4.76
C ILE A 188 22.36 3.53 -5.80
N GLU A 189 22.89 4.74 -5.62
CA GLU A 189 22.69 5.91 -6.49
C GLU A 189 23.26 5.66 -7.89
N GLY A 190 24.43 5.02 -7.98
CA GLY A 190 25.08 4.69 -9.23
C GLY A 190 24.26 3.80 -10.17
N LEU A 191 23.25 3.07 -9.66
CA LEU A 191 22.31 2.29 -10.50
C LEU A 191 21.46 3.17 -11.41
N PHE A 192 21.23 4.42 -11.02
CA PHE A 192 20.40 5.37 -11.77
C PHE A 192 21.22 6.21 -12.76
N GLY A 193 22.55 6.20 -12.62
CA GLY A 193 23.49 6.90 -13.51
C GLY A 193 23.26 8.42 -13.57
N ASP A 194 23.60 9.04 -14.71
CA ASP A 194 23.41 10.48 -14.97
C ASP A 194 21.92 10.88 -15.17
N LYS A 195 20.98 9.94 -14.96
CA LYS A 195 19.53 10.17 -15.09
C LYS A 195 18.92 10.89 -13.89
N SER A 196 19.73 11.64 -13.13
CA SER A 196 19.28 12.54 -12.07
C SER A 196 18.26 13.59 -12.55
N GLU A 197 18.19 13.83 -13.88
CA GLU A 197 17.13 14.66 -14.47
C GLU A 197 15.73 14.01 -14.48
N VAL A 198 15.62 12.69 -14.26
CA VAL A 198 14.34 11.96 -14.26
C VAL A 198 14.25 11.05 -13.04
N VAL A 199 14.01 11.68 -11.89
CA VAL A 199 13.56 10.98 -10.68
C VAL A 199 12.08 10.62 -10.86
N TYR A 200 11.77 9.34 -10.74
CA TYR A 200 10.38 8.86 -10.66
C TYR A 200 10.01 8.66 -9.20
N MET A 201 8.76 8.96 -8.88
CA MET A 201 8.15 8.69 -7.59
C MET A 201 7.20 7.49 -7.72
N GLU A 202 6.65 7.09 -6.58
CA GLU A 202 5.41 6.31 -6.44
C GLU A 202 4.41 6.58 -7.58
N GLY A 203 3.83 5.53 -8.16
CA GLY A 203 2.88 5.71 -9.26
C GLY A 203 3.54 5.99 -10.63
N GLY A 204 4.86 5.83 -10.77
CA GLY A 204 5.58 6.12 -12.03
C GLY A 204 5.53 7.59 -12.43
N ILE A 205 5.20 8.47 -11.48
CA ILE A 205 5.06 9.90 -11.67
C ILE A 205 6.46 10.50 -11.72
N LYS A 206 6.73 11.37 -12.70
CA LYS A 206 8.00 12.10 -12.69
C LYS A 206 7.96 13.14 -11.58
N LEU A 207 8.99 13.19 -10.75
CA LEU A 207 9.15 14.20 -9.70
C LEU A 207 8.92 15.61 -10.25
N LYS A 208 9.48 15.91 -11.42
CA LYS A 208 9.28 17.20 -12.10
C LYS A 208 7.80 17.52 -12.36
N GLU A 209 7.05 16.55 -12.88
CA GLU A 209 5.62 16.73 -13.18
C GLU A 209 4.81 16.94 -11.88
N ALA A 210 5.19 16.27 -10.80
CA ALA A 210 4.56 16.47 -9.50
C ALA A 210 4.88 17.84 -8.87
N LEU A 211 6.12 18.30 -8.99
CA LEU A 211 6.52 19.63 -8.53
C LEU A 211 5.78 20.72 -9.32
N GLU A 212 5.75 20.61 -10.65
CA GLU A 212 4.98 21.52 -11.51
C GLU A 212 3.48 21.50 -11.19
N TRP A 213 2.91 20.33 -10.86
CA TRP A 213 1.52 20.22 -10.44
C TRP A 213 1.24 20.87 -9.09
N ALA A 214 2.18 20.81 -8.15
CA ALA A 214 2.03 21.36 -6.80
C ALA A 214 2.12 22.89 -6.77
N GLU A 215 2.71 23.52 -7.80
CA GLU A 215 2.80 24.98 -7.89
C GLU A 215 1.41 25.65 -7.88
N GLY A 216 1.19 26.53 -6.90
CA GLY A 216 -0.07 27.26 -6.76
C GLY A 216 -1.25 26.43 -6.26
N LYS A 217 -1.01 25.22 -5.75
CA LYS A 217 -2.01 24.38 -5.09
C LYS A 217 -2.20 24.77 -3.63
N GLU A 218 -3.43 24.62 -3.15
CA GLU A 218 -3.74 24.81 -1.74
C GLU A 218 -3.15 23.67 -0.90
N SER A 219 -2.78 23.94 0.36
CA SER A 219 -2.18 22.96 1.26
C SER A 219 -2.99 21.66 1.36
N PHE A 220 -4.32 21.76 1.31
CA PHE A 220 -5.20 20.60 1.36
C PHE A 220 -5.09 19.72 0.10
N GLU A 221 -5.06 20.32 -1.10
CA GLU A 221 -4.88 19.56 -2.35
C GLU A 221 -3.53 18.84 -2.38
N ILE A 222 -2.48 19.52 -1.94
CA ILE A 222 -1.14 18.93 -1.86
C ILE A 222 -1.14 17.77 -0.87
N MET A 223 -1.76 17.94 0.29
CA MET A 223 -1.87 16.89 1.31
C MET A 223 -2.62 15.66 0.80
N GLU A 224 -3.74 15.81 0.08
CA GLU A 224 -4.43 14.67 -0.54
C GLU A 224 -3.55 13.93 -1.55
N TYR A 225 -2.72 14.67 -2.28
CA TYR A 225 -1.73 14.08 -3.19
C TYR A 225 -0.63 13.32 -2.45
N LEU A 226 -0.05 13.89 -1.37
CA LEU A 226 0.96 13.21 -0.57
C LEU A 226 0.39 11.94 0.08
N MET A 227 -0.84 11.98 0.59
CA MET A 227 -1.53 10.79 1.10
C MET A 227 -1.64 9.67 0.06
N THR A 228 -1.74 10.02 -1.23
CA THR A 228 -1.77 9.03 -2.31
C THR A 228 -0.39 8.38 -2.50
N LEU A 229 0.70 9.16 -2.39
CA LEU A 229 2.06 8.64 -2.45
C LEU A 229 2.31 7.65 -1.29
N GLU A 230 2.05 8.09 -0.06
CA GLU A 230 2.17 7.26 1.15
C GLU A 230 1.33 5.97 1.08
N SER A 231 0.12 6.06 0.53
CA SER A 231 -0.75 4.89 0.34
C SER A 231 -0.13 3.87 -0.63
N ASN A 232 0.55 4.34 -1.67
CA ASN A 232 1.23 3.49 -2.62
C ASN A 232 2.55 2.92 -2.03
N SER A 233 3.31 3.70 -1.24
CA SER A 233 4.51 3.22 -0.53
C SER A 233 4.16 2.10 0.45
N TYR A 234 3.12 2.33 1.25
CA TYR A 234 2.58 1.32 2.16
C TYR A 234 2.16 0.03 1.43
N ASP A 235 1.48 0.17 0.29
CA ASP A 235 1.05 -0.97 -0.53
C ASP A 235 2.26 -1.72 -1.14
N LEU A 236 3.25 -1.01 -1.67
CA LEU A 236 4.47 -1.58 -2.22
C LEU A 236 5.23 -2.37 -1.15
N TYR A 237 5.55 -1.77 -0.02
CA TYR A 237 6.28 -2.44 1.05
C TYR A 237 5.55 -3.63 1.63
N SER A 238 4.23 -3.52 1.75
CA SER A 238 3.38 -4.65 2.11
C SER A 238 3.48 -5.82 1.13
N LYS A 239 3.55 -5.53 -0.18
CA LYS A 239 3.69 -6.55 -1.22
C LYS A 239 5.07 -7.16 -1.19
N ILE A 240 6.13 -6.36 -1.02
CA ILE A 240 7.51 -6.84 -0.92
C ILE A 240 7.66 -7.76 0.29
N ALA A 241 7.23 -7.32 1.48
CA ALA A 241 7.32 -8.10 2.70
C ALA A 241 6.67 -9.49 2.56
N ARG A 242 5.50 -9.56 1.91
CA ARG A 242 4.76 -10.80 1.70
C ARG A 242 5.46 -11.79 0.76
N HIS A 243 6.12 -11.30 -0.28
CA HIS A 243 6.75 -12.14 -1.30
C HIS A 243 8.25 -12.36 -1.09
N CYS A 244 8.83 -11.70 -0.08
CA CYS A 244 10.25 -11.85 0.26
C CYS A 244 10.48 -13.20 0.96
N GLU A 245 11.28 -14.07 0.34
CA GLU A 245 11.64 -15.38 0.93
C GLU A 245 12.55 -15.24 2.16
N ASP A 246 13.33 -14.16 2.25
CA ASP A 246 14.19 -13.88 3.39
C ASP A 246 13.38 -13.25 4.52
N GLU A 247 13.08 -14.03 5.56
CA GLU A 247 12.28 -13.58 6.70
C GLU A 247 12.87 -12.34 7.41
N SER A 248 14.19 -12.16 7.40
CA SER A 248 14.81 -10.99 8.02
C SER A 248 14.51 -9.73 7.24
N LYS A 249 14.61 -9.82 5.91
CA LYS A 249 14.32 -8.70 5.00
C LYS A 249 12.81 -8.44 4.91
N ALA A 250 11.99 -9.49 4.91
CA ALA A 250 10.53 -9.39 5.00
C ALA A 250 10.10 -8.55 6.20
N ARG A 251 10.70 -8.79 7.39
CA ARG A 251 10.44 -7.98 8.59
C ARG A 251 10.86 -6.52 8.45
N ILE A 252 11.95 -6.23 7.74
CA ILE A 252 12.39 -4.85 7.48
C ILE A 252 11.35 -4.14 6.60
N PHE A 253 10.92 -4.76 5.50
CA PHE A 253 9.88 -4.19 4.64
C PHE A 253 8.52 -4.08 5.32
N SER A 254 8.17 -4.99 6.23
CA SER A 254 6.97 -4.84 7.04
C SER A 254 7.06 -3.61 7.96
N LYS A 255 8.24 -3.34 8.54
CA LYS A 255 8.45 -2.16 9.38
C LYS A 255 8.34 -0.87 8.57
N LEU A 256 8.96 -0.82 7.39
CA LEU A 256 8.81 0.33 6.47
C LEU A 256 7.33 0.56 6.13
N ALA A 257 6.58 -0.50 5.79
CA ALA A 257 5.14 -0.38 5.54
C ALA A 257 4.39 0.19 6.76
N ASP A 258 4.69 -0.26 7.97
CA ASP A 258 4.05 0.27 9.17
C ASP A 258 4.40 1.76 9.39
N GLU A 259 5.62 2.20 9.05
CA GLU A 259 6.04 3.61 9.10
C GLU A 259 5.29 4.48 8.06
N GLU A 260 5.11 4.01 6.82
CA GLU A 260 4.28 4.72 5.81
C GLU A 260 2.82 4.82 6.21
N LEU A 261 2.29 3.79 6.88
CA LEU A 261 0.94 3.85 7.42
C LEU A 261 0.84 4.93 8.50
N ASP A 262 1.85 5.08 9.35
CA ASP A 262 1.90 6.14 10.36
C ASP A 262 1.99 7.54 9.71
N HIS A 263 2.77 7.71 8.64
CA HIS A 263 2.82 8.94 7.84
C HIS A 263 1.43 9.31 7.29
N LEU A 264 0.77 8.34 6.67
CA LEU A 264 -0.56 8.47 6.09
C LEU A 264 -1.61 8.85 7.14
N ILE A 265 -1.54 8.25 8.34
CA ILE A 265 -2.41 8.60 9.47
C ILE A 265 -2.19 10.06 9.89
N ARG A 266 -0.93 10.49 10.04
CA ARG A 266 -0.60 11.87 10.42
C ARG A 266 -1.11 12.89 9.40
N LEU A 267 -0.92 12.63 8.10
CA LEU A 267 -1.47 13.46 7.02
C LEU A 267 -3.00 13.51 7.08
N SER A 268 -3.65 12.35 7.25
CA SER A 268 -5.11 12.25 7.32
C SER A 268 -5.69 13.03 8.51
N GLU A 269 -5.04 13.01 9.67
CA GLU A 269 -5.49 13.74 10.86
C GLU A 269 -5.47 15.26 10.65
N ILE A 270 -4.45 15.78 9.96
CA ILE A 270 -4.38 17.21 9.60
C ILE A 270 -5.41 17.53 8.52
N ALA A 271 -5.54 16.70 7.49
CA ALA A 271 -6.53 16.87 6.43
C ALA A 271 -7.96 16.97 6.97
N CYS A 272 -8.33 16.13 7.95
CA CYS A 272 -9.64 16.17 8.59
C CYS A 272 -9.93 17.50 9.31
N LYS A 273 -8.90 18.19 9.83
CA LYS A 273 -9.05 19.48 10.52
C LYS A 273 -9.18 20.66 9.55
N LYS A 274 -8.70 20.51 8.32
CA LYS A 274 -8.63 21.58 7.30
C LYS A 274 -9.78 21.52 6.27
N ARG A 275 -10.66 20.52 6.39
CA ARG A 275 -11.82 20.29 5.50
C ARG A 275 -13.01 21.21 5.81
#